data_AF-A0A644T7T6-F1
#
_entry.id   AF-A0A644T7T6-F1
#
_cell.length_a   1.000
_cell.length_b   1.000
_cell.length_c   1.000
_cell.angle_alpha   90.00
_cell.angle_beta   90.00
_cell.angle_gamma   90.00
#
_symmetry.space_group_name_H-M   'P 1'
#
loop_
_entity.id
_entity.type
_entity.pdbx_description
1 polymer ?
#
loop_
_entity_poly.entity_id
_entity_poly.type
_entity_poly.pdbx_seq_one_letter_code
_entity_poly.pdbx_strand_id
1 'polypeptide(L)'
;MYELLLFTGGVYKFNEFKEFIEDIGGLIIEMESFKISRGIYFLSEEINVLILAPVGEKEEIEFFAKNIKGSIEQVKMEEKESEKVIIIFEIYKKLKINKLSSIDEIVANLIDNNEFIKIKNRKNEITINKEEFLEKITNLLILMEEMEIIKRIEKEKTSYFKIKK
;
A
#
# COMPACT_ATOMS: atom_id res chain seq x y z
N MET A 1 -6.67 -10.68 -1.70
CA MET A 1 -5.25 -10.55 -2.11
C MET A 1 -5.14 -9.28 -2.93
N TYR A 2 -4.02 -8.56 -2.82
CA TYR A 2 -3.76 -7.34 -3.59
C TYR A 2 -2.65 -7.57 -4.61
N GLU A 3 -2.62 -6.77 -5.67
CA GLU A 3 -1.53 -6.67 -6.64
C GLU A 3 -1.02 -5.23 -6.73
N LEU A 4 0.24 -5.09 -7.13
CA LEU A 4 0.89 -3.81 -7.29
C LEU A 4 0.87 -3.40 -8.76
N LEU A 5 0.37 -2.19 -9.00
CA LEU A 5 0.20 -1.59 -10.32
C LEU A 5 0.92 -0.25 -10.35
N LEU A 6 1.45 0.12 -11.51
CA LEU A 6 2.01 1.42 -11.79
C LEU A 6 1.10 2.11 -12.81
N PHE A 7 0.51 3.24 -12.41
CA PHE A 7 -0.16 4.14 -13.33
C PHE A 7 0.84 5.18 -13.86
N THR A 8 0.81 5.41 -15.16
CA THR A 8 1.53 6.52 -15.81
C THR A 8 0.55 7.29 -16.68
N GLY A 9 0.52 8.62 -16.55
CA GLY A 9 -0.36 9.44 -17.39
C GLY A 9 -0.33 10.91 -17.03
N GLY A 10 -1.19 11.71 -17.67
CA GLY A 10 -1.30 13.13 -17.36
C GLY A 10 -1.95 13.40 -16.00
N VAL A 11 -1.65 14.57 -15.42
CA VAL A 11 -2.26 15.04 -14.16
C VAL A 11 -3.77 15.27 -14.30
N TYR A 12 -4.24 15.53 -15.53
CA TYR A 12 -5.63 15.85 -15.82
C TYR A 12 -6.58 14.71 -15.43
N LYS A 13 -7.56 15.01 -14.56
CA LYS A 13 -8.55 14.06 -13.99
C LYS A 13 -7.97 12.93 -13.14
N PHE A 14 -6.70 13.02 -12.75
CA PHE A 14 -6.11 12.03 -11.88
C PHE A 14 -6.83 11.91 -10.52
N ASN A 15 -7.38 13.01 -9.99
CA ASN A 15 -8.17 12.95 -8.76
C ASN A 15 -9.40 12.03 -8.88
N GLU A 16 -10.06 12.00 -10.04
CA GLU A 16 -11.20 11.08 -10.29
C GLU A 16 -10.72 9.62 -10.27
N PHE A 17 -9.54 9.36 -10.83
CA PHE A 17 -8.93 8.02 -10.79
C PHE A 17 -8.51 7.63 -9.37
N LYS A 18 -7.98 8.57 -8.59
CA LYS A 18 -7.66 8.34 -7.18
C LYS A 18 -8.89 7.96 -6.37
N GLU A 19 -9.99 8.70 -6.52
CA GLU A 19 -11.26 8.39 -5.86
C GLU A 19 -11.75 6.98 -6.24
N PHE A 20 -11.71 6.66 -7.53
CA PHE A 20 -12.05 5.31 -8.01
C PHE A 20 -11.19 4.21 -7.37
N ILE A 21 -9.86 4.41 -7.28
CA ILE A 21 -8.96 3.44 -6.62
C ILE A 21 -9.31 3.26 -5.14
N GLU A 22 -9.68 4.33 -4.44
CA GLU A 22 -10.10 4.25 -3.04
C GLU A 22 -11.45 3.52 -2.89
N ASP A 23 -12.40 3.75 -3.81
CA ASP A 23 -13.74 3.13 -3.82
C ASP A 23 -13.70 1.62 -4.02
N ILE A 24 -12.80 1.12 -4.88
CA ILE A 24 -12.56 -0.33 -5.05
C ILE A 24 -11.72 -0.93 -3.91
N GLY A 25 -11.36 -0.14 -2.88
CA GLY A 25 -10.60 -0.60 -1.72
C GLY A 25 -9.08 -0.70 -1.96
N GLY A 26 -8.59 -0.12 -3.05
CA GLY A 26 -7.18 0.06 -3.34
C GLY A 26 -6.54 1.21 -2.57
N LEU A 27 -5.26 1.46 -2.84
CA LEU A 27 -4.49 2.52 -2.21
C LEU A 27 -3.43 3.06 -3.18
N ILE A 28 -3.26 4.37 -3.14
CA ILE A 28 -2.12 5.06 -3.74
C ILE A 28 -0.99 5.15 -2.71
N ILE A 29 0.15 4.56 -3.04
CA ILE A 29 1.34 4.50 -2.18
C ILE A 29 2.22 5.74 -2.40
N GLU A 30 2.45 6.07 -3.67
CA GLU A 30 3.37 7.14 -4.06
C GLU A 30 2.89 7.79 -5.36
N MET A 31 3.14 9.08 -5.50
CA MET A 31 2.83 9.89 -6.67
C MET A 31 4.02 10.79 -6.98
N GLU A 32 4.68 10.56 -8.11
CA GLU A 32 5.77 11.40 -8.60
C GLU A 32 5.30 12.15 -9.85
N SER A 33 5.41 13.48 -9.85
CA SER A 33 5.17 14.31 -11.03
C SER A 33 6.47 14.60 -11.76
N PHE A 34 6.48 14.43 -13.08
CA PHE A 34 7.63 14.75 -13.92
C PHE A 34 7.20 15.52 -15.17
N LYS A 35 8.11 16.36 -15.68
CA LYS A 35 7.88 17.16 -16.88
C LYS A 35 8.53 16.52 -18.08
N ILE A 36 7.74 16.25 -19.11
CA ILE A 36 8.26 15.83 -20.39
C ILE A 36 8.60 17.07 -21.21
N SER A 37 9.87 17.16 -21.62
CA SER A 37 10.40 18.25 -22.43
C SER A 37 11.05 17.71 -23.69
N ARG A 38 10.96 18.45 -24.79
CA ARG A 38 11.70 18.18 -26.03
C ARG A 38 12.63 19.35 -26.33
N GLY A 39 13.89 19.21 -25.92
CA GLY A 39 14.84 20.31 -25.92
C GLY A 39 14.38 21.39 -24.93
N ILE A 40 14.22 22.63 -25.41
CA ILE A 40 13.74 23.77 -24.61
C ILE A 40 12.22 23.87 -24.49
N TYR A 41 11.47 23.01 -25.19
CA TYR A 41 10.01 23.08 -25.22
C TYR A 41 9.39 22.11 -24.21
N PHE A 42 8.55 22.65 -23.32
CA PHE A 42 7.68 21.85 -22.45
C PHE A 42 6.58 21.19 -23.28
N LEU A 43 6.41 19.87 -23.14
CA LEU A 43 5.38 19.09 -23.83
C LEU A 43 4.19 18.81 -22.93
N SER A 44 4.45 18.19 -21.78
CA SER A 44 3.41 17.76 -20.84
C SER A 44 3.98 17.58 -19.44
N GLU A 45 3.08 17.57 -18.47
CA GLU A 45 3.37 17.11 -17.11
C GLU A 45 2.63 15.78 -16.92
N GLU A 46 3.39 14.77 -16.53
CA GLU A 46 2.93 13.41 -16.29
C GLU A 46 3.23 13.00 -14.86
N ILE A 47 2.54 11.96 -14.42
CA ILE A 47 2.64 11.41 -13.09
C ILE A 47 2.83 9.90 -13.17
N ASN A 48 3.71 9.40 -12.29
CA ASN A 48 3.86 7.99 -12.00
C ASN A 48 3.26 7.72 -10.63
N VAL A 49 2.41 6.71 -10.54
CA VAL A 49 1.62 6.46 -9.34
C VAL A 49 1.64 4.98 -9.03
N LEU A 50 2.17 4.64 -7.87
CA LEU A 50 2.20 3.27 -7.40
C LEU A 50 0.91 2.93 -6.65
N ILE A 51 0.25 1.86 -7.05
CA ILE A 51 -1.11 1.50 -6.64
C ILE A 51 -1.14 0.07 -6.12
N LEU A 52 -1.69 -0.12 -4.93
CA LEU A 52 -2.14 -1.42 -4.44
C LEU A 52 -3.62 -1.58 -4.78
N ALA A 53 -3.98 -2.58 -5.58
CA ALA A 53 -5.35 -2.85 -5.98
C ALA A 53 -5.77 -4.28 -5.62
N PRO A 54 -7.06 -4.55 -5.30
CA PRO A 54 -7.53 -5.90 -5.11
C PRO A 54 -7.33 -6.73 -6.39
N VAL A 55 -6.90 -7.98 -6.22
CA VAL A 55 -6.78 -8.92 -7.34
C VAL A 55 -8.16 -9.13 -7.97
N GLY A 56 -8.28 -8.84 -9.26
CA GLY A 56 -9.53 -8.93 -10.01
C GLY A 56 -10.01 -7.60 -10.59
N GLU A 57 -9.57 -6.48 -10.02
CA GLU A 57 -9.99 -5.13 -10.44
C GLU A 57 -9.14 -4.56 -11.58
N LYS A 58 -8.08 -5.26 -11.99
CA LYS A 58 -7.08 -4.75 -12.94
C LYS A 58 -7.69 -4.29 -14.28
N GLU A 59 -8.67 -5.03 -14.81
CA GLU A 59 -9.31 -4.69 -16.09
C GLU A 59 -10.10 -3.37 -15.99
N GLU A 60 -10.81 -3.15 -14.87
CA GLU A 60 -11.55 -1.92 -14.62
C GLU A 60 -10.59 -0.73 -14.43
N ILE A 61 -9.50 -0.95 -13.70
CA ILE A 61 -8.44 0.05 -13.49
C ILE A 61 -7.79 0.43 -14.83
N GLU A 62 -7.45 -0.55 -15.67
CA GLU A 62 -6.90 -0.32 -17.02
C GLU A 62 -7.88 0.47 -17.90
N PHE A 63 -9.17 0.12 -17.85
CA PHE A 63 -10.21 0.83 -18.60
C PHE A 63 -10.33 2.29 -18.17
N PHE A 64 -10.38 2.55 -16.85
CA PHE A 64 -10.43 3.92 -16.32
C PHE A 64 -9.18 4.71 -16.69
N ALA A 65 -7.99 4.14 -16.47
CA ALA A 65 -6.72 4.79 -16.79
C ALA A 65 -6.67 5.21 -18.26
N LYS A 66 -7.11 4.33 -19.18
CA LYS A 66 -7.15 4.64 -20.61
C LYS A 66 -8.09 5.81 -20.93
N ASN A 67 -9.23 5.94 -20.24
CA ASN A 67 -10.16 7.05 -20.44
C ASN A 67 -9.57 8.41 -20.04
N ILE A 68 -8.62 8.42 -19.10
CA ILE A 68 -7.88 9.62 -18.69
C ILE A 68 -6.51 9.74 -19.40
N LYS A 69 -6.29 9.01 -20.50
CA LYS A 69 -5.04 8.96 -21.26
C LYS A 69 -3.82 8.49 -20.46
N GLY A 70 -4.04 7.66 -19.46
CA GLY A 70 -3.00 6.94 -18.75
C GLY A 70 -2.88 5.49 -19.18
N SER A 71 -1.89 4.82 -18.63
CA SER A 71 -1.60 3.40 -18.79
C SER A 71 -1.37 2.75 -17.43
N ILE A 72 -1.62 1.45 -17.36
CA ILE A 72 -1.36 0.64 -16.17
C ILE A 72 -0.36 -0.43 -16.54
N GLU A 73 0.67 -0.57 -15.70
CA GLU A 73 1.63 -1.65 -15.78
C GLU A 73 1.58 -2.47 -14.50
N GLN A 74 1.67 -3.79 -14.62
CA GLN A 74 1.77 -4.64 -13.45
C GLN A 74 3.22 -4.70 -12.98
N VAL A 75 3.45 -4.28 -11.74
CA VAL A 75 4.78 -4.34 -11.13
C VAL A 75 5.02 -5.78 -10.67
N LYS A 76 5.99 -6.45 -11.31
CA LYS A 76 6.42 -7.77 -10.85
C LYS A 76 7.31 -7.61 -9.63
N MET A 77 6.82 -8.05 -8.49
CA MET A 77 7.59 -8.16 -7.25
C MET A 77 7.91 -9.63 -6.96
N GLU A 78 9.03 -9.84 -6.28
CA GLU A 78 9.29 -11.15 -5.68
C GLU A 78 8.24 -11.46 -4.61
N GLU A 79 7.95 -12.75 -4.42
CA GLU A 79 6.89 -13.20 -3.51
C GLU A 79 7.07 -12.63 -2.09
N LYS A 80 8.32 -12.64 -1.59
CA LYS A 80 8.67 -12.10 -0.27
C LYS A 80 8.47 -10.59 -0.15
N GLU A 81 8.67 -9.86 -1.24
CA GLU A 81 8.47 -8.40 -1.25
C GLU A 81 6.99 -8.06 -1.33
N SER A 82 6.23 -8.76 -2.17
CA SER A 82 4.78 -8.60 -2.25
C SER A 82 4.10 -8.84 -0.90
N GLU A 83 4.56 -9.83 -0.15
CA GLU A 83 4.05 -10.14 1.18
C GLU A 83 4.28 -8.98 2.17
N LYS A 84 5.47 -8.38 2.16
CA LYS A 84 5.78 -7.21 3.01
C LYS A 84 4.88 -6.03 2.67
N VAL A 85 4.73 -5.72 1.38
CA VAL A 85 3.89 -4.61 0.91
C VAL A 85 2.43 -4.79 1.32
N ILE A 86 1.90 -6.01 1.22
CA ILE A 86 0.54 -6.33 1.68
C ILE A 86 0.40 -6.13 3.19
N ILE A 87 1.36 -6.59 3.98
CA ILE A 87 1.31 -6.43 5.45
C ILE A 87 1.38 -4.95 5.84
N ILE A 88 2.30 -4.18 5.25
CA ILE A 88 2.40 -2.71 5.45
C ILE A 88 1.05 -2.05 5.17
N PHE A 89 0.39 -2.47 4.09
CA PHE A 89 -0.89 -1.91 3.71
C PHE A 89 -2.01 -2.22 4.70
N GLU A 90 -2.09 -3.46 5.19
CA GLU A 90 -3.07 -3.82 6.21
C GLU A 90 -2.83 -3.06 7.52
N ILE A 91 -1.57 -2.90 7.94
CA ILE A 91 -1.21 -2.04 9.08
C ILE A 91 -1.72 -0.61 8.85
N TYR A 92 -1.44 -0.04 7.67
CA TYR A 92 -1.86 1.32 7.33
C TYR A 92 -3.38 1.48 7.39
N LYS A 93 -4.15 0.54 6.81
CA LYS A 93 -5.61 0.53 6.86
C LYS A 93 -6.13 0.54 8.29
N LYS A 94 -5.56 -0.29 9.18
CA LYS A 94 -5.98 -0.35 10.59
C LYS A 94 -5.63 0.94 11.34
N LEU A 95 -4.46 1.52 11.10
CA LEU A 95 -4.07 2.80 11.71
C LEU A 95 -4.94 3.96 11.23
N LYS A 96 -5.42 3.94 9.98
CA LYS A 96 -6.36 4.94 9.45
C LYS A 96 -7.68 4.92 10.22
N ILE A 97 -8.12 3.75 10.68
CA ILE A 97 -9.35 3.56 11.47
C ILE A 97 -9.11 3.91 12.95
N ASN A 98 -8.12 3.28 13.59
CA ASN A 98 -7.94 3.32 15.04
C ASN A 98 -7.19 4.56 15.55
N LYS A 99 -6.62 5.38 14.65
CA LYS A 99 -5.86 6.63 14.89
C LYS A 99 -4.61 6.51 15.76
N LEU A 100 -4.56 5.59 16.73
CA LEU A 100 -3.43 5.30 17.60
C LEU A 100 -3.56 3.84 18.05
N SER A 101 -2.56 3.01 17.73
CA SER A 101 -2.58 1.59 18.11
C SER A 101 -1.24 1.13 18.67
N SER A 102 -1.26 0.22 19.64
CA SER A 102 -0.06 -0.49 20.09
C SER A 102 0.34 -1.63 19.13
N ILE A 103 1.53 -2.21 19.27
CA ILE A 103 1.95 -3.38 18.48
C ILE A 103 0.98 -4.55 18.72
N ASP A 104 0.63 -4.81 19.98
CA ASP A 104 -0.27 -5.91 20.34
C ASP A 104 -1.66 -5.73 19.71
N GLU A 105 -2.17 -4.50 19.68
CA GLU A 105 -3.43 -4.18 19.01
C GLU A 105 -3.33 -4.34 17.49
N ILE A 106 -2.22 -3.91 16.88
CA ILE A 106 -1.99 -4.09 15.43
C ILE A 106 -1.97 -5.59 15.11
N VAL A 107 -1.19 -6.37 15.86
CA VAL A 107 -1.06 -7.82 15.67
C VAL A 107 -2.40 -8.52 15.90
N ALA A 108 -3.12 -8.21 16.97
CA ALA A 108 -4.44 -8.78 17.24
C ALA A 108 -5.46 -8.47 16.13
N ASN A 109 -5.38 -7.29 15.51
CA ASN A 109 -6.25 -6.90 14.41
C ASN A 109 -5.84 -7.46 13.04
N LEU A 110 -4.63 -8.03 12.92
CA LEU A 110 -4.14 -8.72 11.74
C LEU A 110 -4.35 -10.25 11.81
N ILE A 111 -4.58 -10.79 13.01
CA ILE A 111 -4.87 -12.21 13.26
C ILE A 111 -6.39 -12.41 13.36
N ASP A 112 -7.01 -12.97 12.32
CA ASP A 112 -8.41 -13.41 12.40
C ASP A 112 -8.50 -14.71 13.21
N ASN A 113 -8.76 -14.59 14.53
CA ASN A 113 -9.33 -15.58 15.47
C ASN A 113 -8.90 -17.07 15.44
N ASN A 114 -7.87 -17.43 14.68
CA ASN A 114 -7.18 -18.70 14.73
C ASN A 114 -5.70 -18.37 14.84
N GLU A 115 -4.94 -19.11 15.63
CA GLU A 115 -3.54 -18.86 16.02
C GLU A 115 -2.52 -18.80 14.86
N PHE A 116 -2.98 -18.63 13.61
CA PHE A 116 -2.21 -18.61 12.38
C PHE A 116 -2.75 -17.55 11.41
N ILE A 117 -1.84 -16.74 10.86
CA ILE A 117 -2.19 -15.75 9.84
C ILE A 117 -2.16 -16.45 8.49
N LYS A 118 -3.36 -16.68 7.93
CA LYS A 118 -3.51 -17.22 6.59
C LYS A 118 -3.29 -16.11 5.56
N ILE A 119 -2.02 -15.82 5.25
CA ILE A 119 -1.71 -15.04 4.05
C ILE A 119 -1.96 -15.98 2.86
N LYS A 120 -3.14 -15.88 2.25
CA LYS A 120 -3.39 -16.55 0.98
C LYS A 120 -2.44 -15.96 -0.04
N ASN A 121 -1.44 -16.72 -0.47
CA ASN A 121 -0.79 -16.48 -1.75
C ASN A 121 -1.38 -17.42 -2.80
N ARG A 122 -1.35 -17.06 -4.10
CA ARG A 122 -1.99 -17.82 -5.19
C ARG A 122 -1.54 -19.29 -5.29
N LYS A 123 -0.50 -19.70 -4.55
CA LYS A 123 0.07 -21.05 -4.61
C LYS A 123 0.14 -21.79 -3.27
N ASN A 124 0.22 -21.13 -2.11
CA ASN A 124 0.44 -21.78 -0.81
C ASN A 124 -0.26 -21.06 0.35
N GLU A 125 -0.63 -21.83 1.38
CA GLU A 125 -1.08 -21.36 2.70
C GLU A 125 0.16 -21.24 3.60
N ILE A 126 0.64 -20.02 3.85
CA ILE A 126 1.79 -19.79 4.73
C ILE A 126 1.26 -19.76 6.18
N THR A 127 1.80 -20.65 7.02
CA THR A 127 1.49 -20.71 8.45
C THR A 127 2.67 -20.09 9.20
N ILE A 128 2.50 -18.89 9.75
CA ILE A 128 3.56 -18.15 10.47
C ILE A 128 3.32 -18.28 11.97
N ASN A 129 4.35 -18.65 12.74
CA ASN A 129 4.30 -18.65 14.21
C ASN A 129 4.17 -17.20 14.73
N LYS A 130 3.41 -16.98 15.80
CA LYS A 130 3.12 -15.67 16.40
C LYS A 130 4.39 -14.87 16.74
N GLU A 131 5.44 -15.51 17.24
CA GLU A 131 6.71 -14.84 17.58
C GLU A 131 7.44 -14.32 16.34
N GLU A 132 7.59 -15.16 15.31
CA GLU A 132 8.20 -14.79 14.03
C GLU A 132 7.37 -13.71 13.31
N PHE A 133 6.04 -13.77 13.45
CA PHE A 133 5.15 -12.73 12.93
C PHE A 133 5.31 -11.41 13.69
N LEU A 134 5.47 -11.44 15.01
CA LEU A 134 5.67 -10.24 15.82
C LEU A 134 6.98 -9.54 15.47
N GLU A 135 8.06 -10.30 15.28
CA GLU A 135 9.35 -9.77 14.80
C GLU A 135 9.19 -9.13 13.41
N LYS A 136 8.48 -9.81 12.49
CA LYS A 136 8.21 -9.30 11.15
C LYS A 136 7.43 -7.97 11.20
N ILE A 137 6.36 -7.90 12.00
CA ILE A 137 5.58 -6.66 12.16
C ILE A 137 6.41 -5.55 12.78
N THR A 138 7.23 -5.86 13.78
CA THR A 138 8.11 -4.88 14.43
C THR A 138 9.09 -4.28 13.42
N ASN A 139 9.74 -5.11 12.61
CA ASN A 139 10.66 -4.66 11.56
C ASN A 139 9.96 -3.81 10.50
N LEU A 140 8.72 -4.16 10.12
CA LEU A 140 7.93 -3.36 9.18
C LEU A 140 7.49 -2.02 9.78
N LEU A 141 7.13 -1.97 11.07
CA LEU A 141 6.79 -0.71 11.74
C LEU A 141 7.99 0.23 11.85
N ILE A 142 9.19 -0.31 12.09
CA ILE A 142 10.45 0.46 12.03
C ILE A 142 10.65 1.03 10.64
N LEU A 143 10.52 0.20 9.60
CA LEU A 143 10.64 0.66 8.20
C LEU A 143 9.62 1.75 7.87
N MET A 144 8.35 1.57 8.26
CA MET A 144 7.30 2.58 8.04
C MET A 144 7.57 3.90 8.79
N GLU A 145 8.26 3.85 9.93
CA GLU A 145 8.69 5.02 10.68
C GLU A 145 9.88 5.73 9.98
N GLU A 146 10.85 4.97 9.49
CA GLU A 146 11.98 5.49 8.68
C GLU A 146 11.52 6.13 7.36
N MET A 147 10.50 5.56 6.73
CA MET A 147 9.85 6.10 5.53
C MET A 147 8.90 7.27 5.83
N GLU A 148 8.82 7.72 7.08
CA GLU A 148 7.94 8.80 7.53
C GLU A 148 6.43 8.57 7.31
N ILE A 149 5.98 7.33 7.12
CA ILE A 149 4.56 7.00 6.92
C ILE A 149 3.80 7.06 8.26
N ILE A 150 4.46 6.62 9.33
CA ILE A 150 3.88 6.58 10.68
C ILE A 150 4.80 7.28 11.67
N LYS A 151 4.25 7.64 12.83
CA LYS A 151 4.99 8.18 13.97
C LYS A 151 4.80 7.30 15.19
N ARG A 152 5.89 6.99 15.89
CA ARG A 152 5.88 6.37 17.21
C ARG A 152 5.63 7.39 18.31
N ILE A 153 4.84 6.98 19.30
CA ILE A 153 4.56 7.73 20.53
C ILE A 153 4.79 6.77 21.69
N GLU A 154 5.70 7.12 22.59
CA GLU A 154 5.89 6.37 23.83
C GLU A 154 4.95 6.88 24.92
N LYS A 155 4.21 5.96 25.55
CA LYS A 155 3.41 6.22 26.75
C LYS A 155 3.59 5.07 27.73
N GLU A 156 3.92 5.38 28.98
CA GLU A 156 3.94 4.41 30.08
C GLU A 156 4.67 3.10 29.72
N LYS A 157 5.85 3.22 29.08
CA LYS A 157 6.71 2.11 28.58
C LYS A 157 6.13 1.28 27.42
N THR A 158 5.03 1.71 26.81
CA THR A 158 4.44 1.09 25.62
C THR A 158 4.60 2.01 24.41
N SER A 159 5.02 1.43 23.28
CA SER A 159 5.08 2.14 22.00
C SER A 159 3.75 2.07 21.27
N TYR A 160 3.24 3.23 20.86
CA TYR A 160 2.04 3.38 20.04
C TYR A 160 2.39 4.00 18.70
N PHE A 161 1.62 3.65 17.67
CA PHE A 161 1.84 4.10 16.30
C PHE A 161 0.61 4.82 15.76
N LYS A 162 0.83 5.86 14.96
CA LYS A 162 -0.22 6.56 14.20
C LYS A 162 0.29 7.01 12.84
N ILE A 163 -0.60 7.17 11.86
CA ILE A 163 -0.23 7.74 10.55
C ILE A 163 0.29 9.17 10.73
N LYS A 164 1.42 9.48 10.09
CA LYS A 164 1.95 10.84 9.98
C LYS A 164 1.07 11.58 8.96
N LYS A 165 0.44 12.68 9.37
CA LYS A 165 -0.35 13.55 8.49
C LYS A 165 0.53 14.57 7.80
#